data_AF-A0A7I7SQ08-F1
#
_entry.id   AF-A0A7I7SQ08-F1
#
_cell.length_a   1.000
_cell.length_b   1.000
_cell.length_c   1.000
_cell.angle_alpha   90.00
_cell.angle_beta   90.00
_cell.angle_gamma   90.00
#
_symmetry.space_group_name_H-M   'P 1'
#
loop_
_entity.id
_entity.type
_entity.pdbx_description
1 polymer ?
#
loop_
_entity_poly.entity_id
_entity_poly.type
_entity_poly.pdbx_seq_one_letter_code
_entity_poly.pdbx_strand_id
1 'polypeptide(L)'
;MPKEQSAGKPTARRYSPEEKAAAVRMVRALRAELGTEQGTVSRVARQLGYGVESVRSWVRQADIDEGCAPGVSVSGHVIPQV
;
A
#
# COMPACT_ATOMS: atom_id res chain seq x y z
N MET A 1 21.57 -5.40 -16.55
CA MET A 1 21.38 -4.79 -15.21
C MET A 1 20.09 -3.99 -15.26
N PRO A 2 19.01 -4.35 -14.53
CA PRO A 2 17.71 -3.73 -14.75
C PRO A 2 17.67 -2.35 -14.09
N LYS A 3 17.43 -1.33 -14.91
CA LYS A 3 17.28 0.07 -14.49
C LYS A 3 15.81 0.34 -14.17
N GLU A 4 15.60 0.64 -12.89
CA GLU A 4 14.67 1.60 -12.29
C GLU A 4 13.41 1.97 -13.11
N GLN A 5 12.28 1.47 -12.61
CA GLN A 5 10.93 1.79 -13.07
C GLN A 5 10.62 3.27 -12.79
N SER A 6 10.44 4.05 -13.85
CA SER A 6 9.90 5.40 -13.79
C SER A 6 8.38 5.37 -13.96
N ALA A 7 7.64 5.57 -12.86
CA ALA A 7 6.21 5.89 -12.88
C ALA A 7 6.01 7.36 -12.46
N GLY A 8 5.25 8.10 -13.27
CA GLY A 8 5.22 9.56 -13.31
C GLY A 8 4.69 10.31 -12.09
N LYS A 9 5.08 11.59 -12.04
CA LYS A 9 4.73 12.70 -11.11
C LYS A 9 5.29 12.60 -9.68
N PRO A 10 6.13 13.56 -9.20
CA PRO A 10 7.04 13.35 -8.06
C PRO A 10 6.41 13.38 -6.67
N THR A 11 5.09 13.37 -6.55
CA THR A 11 4.42 13.32 -5.24
C THR A 11 4.16 11.89 -4.77
N ALA A 12 4.19 10.91 -5.69
CA ALA A 12 4.15 9.48 -5.36
C ALA A 12 5.48 8.94 -4.82
N ARG A 13 6.58 9.70 -4.98
CA ARG A 13 7.93 9.38 -4.48
C ARG A 13 8.11 9.62 -2.97
N ARG A 14 7.08 10.08 -2.26
CA ARG A 14 7.16 10.38 -0.82
C ARG A 14 7.22 9.13 0.07
N TYR A 15 6.64 8.00 -0.37
CA TYR A 15 6.61 6.75 0.40
C TYR A 15 6.76 5.54 -0.53
N SER A 16 7.76 4.71 -0.25
CA SER A 16 8.10 3.48 -0.97
C SER A 16 7.01 2.42 -0.80
N PRO A 17 6.85 1.48 -1.74
CA PRO A 17 5.87 0.40 -1.61
C PRO A 17 6.09 -0.44 -0.35
N GLU A 18 7.35 -0.63 0.06
CA GLU A 18 7.71 -1.32 1.30
C GLU A 18 7.22 -0.59 2.56
N GLU A 19 7.34 0.74 2.60
CA GLU A 19 6.83 1.57 3.71
C GLU A 19 5.31 1.46 3.83
N LYS A 20 4.61 1.51 2.70
CA LYS A 20 3.15 1.34 2.65
C LYS A 20 2.76 -0.07 3.13
N ALA A 21 3.45 -1.10 2.64
CA ALA A 21 3.21 -2.48 3.04
C ALA A 21 3.46 -2.68 4.55
N ALA A 22 4.50 -2.07 5.11
CA ALA A 22 4.79 -2.10 6.54
C ALA A 22 3.66 -1.45 7.36
N ALA A 23 3.19 -0.26 6.96
CA ALA A 23 2.08 0.42 7.62
C ALA A 23 0.78 -0.41 7.55
N VAL A 24 0.46 -0.99 6.39
CA VAL A 24 -0.72 -1.85 6.22
C VAL A 24 -0.63 -3.09 7.09
N ARG A 25 0.52 -3.78 7.10
CA ARG A 25 0.75 -4.97 7.94
C ARG A 25 0.56 -4.65 9.42
N MET A 26 1.09 -3.52 9.89
CA MET A 26 0.96 -3.08 11.27
C MET A 26 -0.51 -2.76 11.63
N VAL A 27 -1.26 -2.10 10.74
CA VAL A 27 -2.71 -1.87 10.97
C VAL A 27 -3.47 -3.18 11.06
N ARG A 28 -3.20 -4.13 10.16
CA ARG A 28 -3.87 -5.44 10.15
C ARG A 28 -3.56 -6.24 11.42
N ALA A 29 -2.29 -6.28 11.83
CA ALA A 29 -1.88 -6.91 13.08
C ALA A 29 -2.63 -6.31 14.29
N LEU A 30 -2.66 -4.98 14.41
CA LEU A 30 -3.36 -4.32 15.51
C LEU A 30 -4.89 -4.52 15.46
N ARG A 31 -5.49 -4.63 14.27
CA ARG A 31 -6.92 -4.96 14.14
C ARG A 31 -7.22 -6.36 14.65
N ALA A 32 -6.35 -7.32 14.34
CA ALA A 32 -6.47 -8.70 14.83
C ALA A 32 -6.30 -8.77 16.36
N GLU A 33 -5.33 -8.04 16.91
CA GLU A 33 -5.03 -8.01 18.35
C GLU A 33 -6.13 -7.31 19.17
N LEU A 34 -6.61 -6.17 18.70
CA LEU A 34 -7.57 -5.34 19.45
C LEU A 34 -9.03 -5.68 19.13
N GLY A 35 -9.30 -6.49 18.10
CA GLY A 35 -10.64 -6.78 17.59
C GLY A 35 -11.42 -5.55 17.11
N THR A 36 -10.75 -4.40 16.97
CA THR A 36 -11.39 -3.12 16.62
C THR A 36 -10.69 -2.45 15.44
N GLU A 37 -11.50 -2.02 14.47
CA GLU A 37 -11.02 -1.26 13.31
C GLU A 37 -10.92 0.23 13.58
N GLN A 38 -11.76 0.75 14.47
CA GLN A 38 -11.85 2.17 14.77
C GLN A 38 -10.64 2.61 15.60
N GLY A 39 -9.90 3.59 15.10
CA GLY A 39 -8.74 4.16 15.79
C GLY A 39 -7.39 3.46 15.52
N THR A 40 -7.39 2.21 15.04
CA THR A 40 -6.17 1.46 14.74
C THR A 40 -5.31 2.14 13.66
N VAL A 41 -5.95 2.65 12.61
CA VAL A 41 -5.28 3.41 11.55
C VAL A 41 -4.64 4.69 12.10
N SER A 42 -5.34 5.42 12.98
CA SER A 42 -4.84 6.65 13.59
C SER A 42 -3.64 6.38 14.51
N ARG A 43 -3.68 5.27 15.24
CA ARG A 43 -2.58 4.83 16.11
C ARG A 43 -1.32 4.52 15.31
N VAL A 44 -1.43 3.73 14.23
CA VAL A 44 -0.29 3.42 13.35
C VAL A 44 0.25 4.66 12.65
N ALA A 45 -0.64 5.52 12.16
CA ALA A 45 -0.25 6.77 11.53
C ALA A 45 0.57 7.65 12.48
N ARG A 46 0.13 7.81 13.74
CA ARG A 46 0.90 8.53 14.77
C ARG A 46 2.22 7.86 15.13
N GLN A 47 2.27 6.52 15.14
CA GLN A 47 3.47 5.76 15.47
C GLN A 47 4.55 5.86 14.38
N LEU A 48 4.14 5.91 13.12
CA LEU A 48 5.05 6.03 11.96
C LEU A 48 5.27 7.49 11.51
N GLY A 49 4.54 8.44 12.09
CA GLY A 49 4.59 9.85 11.69
C GLY A 49 3.90 10.14 10.35
N TYR A 50 3.01 9.25 9.90
CA TYR A 50 2.25 9.40 8.66
C TYR A 50 0.88 10.06 8.89
N GLY A 51 0.27 10.56 7.82
CA GLY A 51 -1.11 11.03 7.85
C GLY A 51 -2.09 9.87 8.00
N VAL A 52 -3.09 10.03 8.87
CA VAL A 52 -4.15 9.01 9.11
C VAL A 52 -4.85 8.62 7.81
N GLU A 53 -5.20 9.61 6.98
CA GLU A 53 -5.86 9.40 5.69
C GLU A 53 -4.97 8.65 4.69
N SER A 54 -3.64 8.87 4.73
CA SER A 54 -2.68 8.15 3.90
C SER A 54 -2.66 6.66 4.24
N VAL A 55 -2.53 6.33 5.53
CA VAL A 55 -2.51 4.94 5.99
C VAL A 55 -3.85 4.26 5.71
N ARG A 56 -4.97 4.97 5.89
CA ARG A 56 -6.31 4.46 5.55
C ARG A 56 -6.42 4.09 4.06
N SER A 57 -5.95 4.96 3.18
CA SER A 57 -5.95 4.74 1.74
C SER A 57 -5.09 3.53 1.35
N TRP A 58 -3.91 3.38 1.97
CA TRP A 58 -3.04 2.22 1.72
C TRP A 58 -3.67 0.90 2.17
N VAL A 59 -4.33 0.86 3.32
CA VAL A 59 -5.04 -0.35 3.80
C VAL A 59 -6.15 -0.73 2.83
N ARG A 60 -6.94 0.25 2.36
CA ARG A 60 -7.98 0.02 1.36
C ARG A 60 -7.40 -0.48 0.04
N GLN A 61 -6.29 0.09 -0.42
CA GLN A 61 -5.62 -0.36 -1.65
C GLN A 61 -5.08 -1.79 -1.51
N ALA A 62 -4.55 -2.16 -0.35
CA ALA A 62 -4.04 -3.50 -0.09
C ALA A 62 -5.15 -4.54 0.09
N ASP A 63 -6.31 -4.15 0.62
CA ASP A 63 -7.52 -4.98 0.66
C ASP A 63 -8.04 -5.27 -0.76
N ILE A 64 -8.07 -4.24 -1.60
CA ILE A 64 -8.41 -4.38 -3.03
C ILE A 64 -7.38 -5.27 -3.75
N ASP A 65 -6.08 -5.06 -3.54
CA ASP A 65 -5.02 -5.85 -4.16
C ASP A 65 -5.10 -7.33 -3.74
N GLU A 66 -5.30 -7.61 -2.44
CA GLU A 66 -5.49 -8.95 -1.91
C GLU A 66 -6.75 -9.63 -2.47
N GLY A 67 -7.87 -8.90 -2.55
CA GLY A 67 -9.12 -9.41 -3.13
C GLY A 67 -9.13 -9.49 -4.65
N CYS A 68 -8.25 -8.75 -5.33
CA CYS A 68 -8.11 -8.74 -6.79
C CYS A 68 -7.02 -9.71 -7.29
N ALA A 69 -6.21 -10.27 -6.40
CA ALA A 69 -5.15 -11.23 -6.73
C ALA A 69 -5.64 -12.69 -6.70
N PRO A 70 -6.42 -13.10 -7.72
CA PRO A 70 -5.98 -14.24 -8.52
C PRO A 70 -5.78 -13.81 -9.97
N GLY A 71 -4.55 -13.36 -10.29
CA GLY A 71 -4.07 -13.32 -11.69
C GLY A 71 -3.94 -11.95 -12.37
N VAL A 72 -4.13 -10.82 -11.71
CA VAL A 72 -3.78 -9.50 -12.29
C VAL A 72 -2.70 -8.84 -11.44
N SER A 73 -1.44 -9.19 -11.72
CA SER A 73 -0.44 -8.12 -11.73
C SER A 73 -0.91 -7.11 -12.77
N VAL A 74 -0.87 -5.83 -12.45
CA VAL A 74 -0.99 -4.76 -13.44
C VAL A 74 0.20 -4.84 -14.40
N SER A 75 0.17 -5.83 -15.29
CA SER A 75 0.98 -5.92 -16.49
C SER A 75 0.35 -4.98 -17.50
N GLY A 76 0.63 -3.69 -17.32
CA GLY A 76 0.44 -2.67 -18.33
C GLY A 76 1.68 -2.51 -19.21
N HIS A 77 2.22 -3.61 -19.73
CA HIS A 77 3.06 -3.57 -20.93
C HIS A 77 2.95 -4.89 -21.68
N VAL A 78 1.83 -5.05 -22.40
CA VAL A 78 1.76 -5.96 -23.54
C VAL A 78 1.59 -5.11 -24.79
N ILE A 79 2.65 -5.03 -25.59
CA ILE A 79 2.53 -4.87 -27.04
C ILE A 79 3.68 -5.67 -27.66
N PRO A 80 3.43 -6.93 -28.09
CA PRO A 80 4.29 -7.59 -29.05
C PRO A 80 3.86 -7.16 -30.46
N GLN A 81 4.83 -6.90 -31.34
CA GLN A 81 4.81 -6.90 -32.83
C GLN A 81 5.88 -5.88 -33.27
N VAL A 82 6.71 -6.04 -34.30
CA VAL A 82 7.06 -7.09 -35.27
C VAL A 82 8.41 -6.65 -35.85
#